data_AF-A0A538QX74-F1
#
_entry.id   AF-A0A538QX74-F1
#
_cell.length_a   1.000
_cell.length_b   1.000
_cell.length_c   1.000
_cell.angle_alpha   90.00
_cell.angle_beta   90.00
_cell.angle_gamma   90.00
#
_symmetry.space_group_name_H-M   'P 1'
#
loop_
_entity.id
_entity.type
_entity.pdbx_description
1 polymer ?
#
loop_
_entity_poly.entity_id
_entity_poly.type
_entity_poly.pdbx_seq_one_letter_code
_entity_poly.pdbx_strand_id
1 'polypeptide(L)'
;MREDPGTAVALLRLPGAIRERCRNILEAGLAGRLDHFDVALARLPAAAEFVADVTRRRYPGLDIPYHSRWRHLDAGGLGRGGAFRAAISRLPADEQARAKIDLITTSVLLDAGAGGDWRYREVQTGQTFTRSEGLAVASFRMFEAGLFSSDPSHAWRADAIALEELDESRLATGLQVSVDNPLIGLGGRLALLRALGRTLKGARIGDLF
;
A
#
# COMPACT_ATOMS: atom_id res chain seq x y z
N MET A 1 -11.00 -1.69 37.94
CA MET A 1 -10.90 -2.92 37.14
C MET A 1 -10.31 -2.52 35.80
N ARG A 2 -9.04 -2.85 35.52
CA ARG A 2 -8.44 -2.51 34.22
C ARG A 2 -9.09 -3.41 33.17
N GLU A 3 -9.69 -2.83 32.14
CA GLU A 3 -10.22 -3.60 31.02
C GLU A 3 -9.11 -4.47 30.42
N ASP A 4 -9.44 -5.73 30.14
CA ASP A 4 -8.55 -6.64 29.42
C ASP A 4 -8.23 -6.04 28.04
N PRO A 5 -6.93 -5.84 27.69
CA PRO A 5 -6.54 -5.29 26.39
C PRO A 5 -7.11 -6.08 25.21
N GLY A 6 -7.30 -7.40 25.34
CA GLY A 6 -7.89 -8.23 24.29
C GLY A 6 -9.34 -7.83 23.99
N THR A 7 -10.13 -7.65 25.05
CA THR A 7 -11.53 -7.21 24.97
C THR A 7 -11.66 -5.80 24.39
N ALA A 8 -10.78 -4.87 24.77
CA ALA A 8 -10.77 -3.51 24.22
C ALA A 8 -10.43 -3.49 22.72
N VAL A 9 -9.43 -4.27 22.29
CA VAL A 9 -9.07 -4.40 20.87
C VAL A 9 -10.21 -5.03 20.05
N ALA A 10 -10.88 -6.05 20.59
CA ALA A 10 -12.02 -6.68 19.92
C ALA A 10 -13.15 -5.67 19.69
N LEU A 11 -13.48 -4.86 20.70
CA LEU A 11 -14.47 -3.79 20.59
C LEU A 11 -14.09 -2.76 19.52
N LEU A 12 -12.84 -2.27 19.53
CA LEU A 12 -12.37 -1.25 18.58
C LEU A 12 -12.33 -1.73 17.11
N ARG A 13 -12.31 -3.05 16.88
CA ARG A 13 -12.37 -3.64 15.53
C ARG A 13 -13.80 -3.76 15.00
N LEU A 14 -14.82 -3.58 15.82
CA LEU A 14 -16.20 -3.63 15.35
C LEU A 14 -16.53 -2.40 14.48
N PRO A 15 -17.05 -2.58 13.25
CA PRO A 15 -17.46 -1.45 12.41
C PRO A 15 -18.45 -0.49 13.09
N GLY A 16 -19.31 -1.02 13.97
CA GLY A 16 -20.23 -0.23 14.79
C GLY A 16 -19.50 0.70 15.76
N ALA A 17 -18.49 0.19 16.47
CA ALA A 17 -17.66 0.98 17.38
C ALA A 17 -16.86 2.04 16.62
N ILE A 18 -16.28 1.70 15.46
CA ILE A 18 -15.58 2.68 14.61
C ILE A 18 -16.53 3.82 14.21
N ARG A 19 -17.74 3.48 13.73
CA ARG A 19 -18.75 4.47 13.34
C ARG A 19 -19.17 5.37 14.49
N GLU A 20 -19.40 4.80 15.68
CA GLU A 20 -19.73 5.55 16.89
C GLU A 20 -18.62 6.54 17.24
N ARG A 21 -17.36 6.09 17.29
CA ARG A 21 -16.22 6.95 17.66
C ARG A 21 -15.99 8.07 16.64
N CYS A 22 -16.11 7.78 15.34
CA CYS A 22 -16.05 8.82 14.31
C CYS A 22 -17.15 9.87 14.47
N ARG A 23 -18.38 9.45 14.84
CA ARG A 23 -19.48 10.38 15.10
C ARG A 23 -19.17 11.29 16.28
N ASN A 24 -18.60 10.75 17.37
CA ASN A 24 -18.23 11.57 18.53
C ASN A 24 -17.23 12.66 18.17
N ILE A 25 -16.25 12.37 17.30
CA ILE A 25 -15.28 13.37 16.80
C ILE A 25 -16.00 14.44 15.95
N LEU A 26 -16.89 14.03 15.04
CA LEU A 26 -17.67 14.97 14.24
C LEU A 26 -18.54 15.87 15.11
N GLU A 27 -19.26 15.32 16.07
CA GLU A 27 -20.10 16.09 17.00
C GLU A 27 -19.28 17.06 17.87
N ALA A 28 -18.08 16.66 18.30
CA ALA A 28 -17.15 17.57 18.97
C ALA A 28 -16.69 18.71 18.05
N GLY A 29 -16.35 18.39 16.80
CA GLY A 29 -15.95 19.39 15.81
C GLY A 29 -17.06 20.38 15.44
N LEU A 30 -18.30 19.89 15.28
CA LEU A 30 -19.47 20.74 15.03
C LEU A 30 -19.81 21.65 16.21
N ALA A 31 -19.43 21.24 17.42
CA ALA A 31 -19.60 22.04 18.63
C ALA A 31 -18.38 22.92 18.98
N GLY A 32 -17.36 22.99 18.11
CA GLY A 32 -16.17 23.81 18.34
C GLY A 32 -15.31 23.35 19.53
N ARG A 33 -15.32 22.04 19.84
CA ARG A 33 -14.61 21.45 20.98
C ARG A 33 -13.29 20.76 20.61
N LEU A 34 -12.77 21.01 19.41
CA LEU A 34 -11.51 20.43 18.94
C LEU A 34 -10.38 21.44 19.07
N ASP A 35 -9.21 20.99 19.51
CA ASP A 35 -8.09 21.89 19.82
C ASP A 35 -7.28 22.32 18.57
N HIS A 36 -7.34 21.53 17.49
CA HIS A 36 -6.40 21.66 16.36
C HIS A 36 -7.05 22.01 15.02
N PHE A 37 -8.36 21.81 14.87
CA PHE A 37 -9.06 22.11 13.63
C PHE A 37 -10.56 22.31 13.86
N ASP A 38 -11.16 23.15 13.03
CA ASP A 38 -12.60 23.44 13.06
C ASP A 38 -13.35 22.71 11.94
N VAL A 39 -14.64 22.43 12.17
CA VAL A 39 -15.54 21.90 11.15
C VAL A 39 -16.41 23.02 10.59
N ALA A 40 -16.00 23.57 9.46
CA ALA A 40 -16.73 24.65 8.77
C ALA A 40 -17.71 24.08 7.71
N LEU A 41 -18.88 23.58 8.13
CA LEU A 41 -19.87 23.02 7.20
C LEU A 41 -20.30 23.98 6.08
N ALA A 42 -20.34 25.29 6.38
CA ALA A 42 -20.64 26.33 5.38
C ALA A 42 -19.64 26.38 4.22
N ARG A 43 -18.44 25.81 4.37
CA ARG A 43 -17.41 25.72 3.33
C ARG A 43 -17.54 24.47 2.45
N LEU A 44 -18.41 23.53 2.81
CA LEU A 44 -18.60 22.28 2.06
C LEU A 44 -18.99 22.51 0.59
N PRO A 45 -19.90 23.44 0.24
CA PRO A 45 -20.20 23.74 -1.16
C PRO A 45 -18.97 24.20 -1.95
N ALA A 46 -18.18 25.13 -1.39
CA ALA A 46 -16.97 25.63 -2.03
C ALA A 46 -15.89 24.54 -2.18
N ALA A 47 -15.77 23.64 -1.19
CA ALA A 47 -14.88 22.49 -1.29
C ALA A 47 -15.30 21.51 -2.41
N ALA A 48 -16.61 21.25 -2.53
CA ALA A 48 -17.15 20.40 -3.59
C ALA A 48 -16.93 21.01 -4.99
N GLU A 49 -17.16 22.32 -5.13
CA GLU A 49 -16.91 23.06 -6.37
C GLU A 49 -15.44 23.03 -6.75
N PHE A 50 -14.54 23.28 -5.79
CA PHE A 50 -13.10 23.18 -6.00
C PHE A 50 -12.67 21.79 -6.50
N VAL A 51 -13.15 20.72 -5.87
CA VAL A 51 -12.85 19.34 -6.31
C VAL A 51 -13.39 19.08 -7.72
N ALA A 52 -14.61 19.54 -8.01
CA ALA A 52 -15.22 19.39 -9.33
C ALA A 52 -14.41 20.13 -10.41
N ASP A 53 -13.97 21.36 -10.13
CA ASP A 53 -13.18 22.17 -11.06
C ASP A 53 -11.78 21.58 -11.30
N VAL A 54 -11.11 21.13 -10.24
CA VAL A 54 -9.84 20.40 -10.37
C VAL A 54 -10.02 19.14 -11.21
N THR A 55 -11.12 18.42 -11.01
CA THR A 55 -11.43 17.19 -11.73
C THR A 55 -11.68 17.47 -13.21
N ARG A 56 -12.57 18.41 -13.56
CA ARG A 56 -12.86 18.78 -14.96
C ARG A 56 -11.63 19.35 -15.66
N ARG A 57 -10.81 20.14 -14.96
CA ARG A 57 -9.55 20.67 -15.52
C ARG A 57 -8.55 19.56 -15.84
N ARG A 58 -8.41 18.55 -14.97
CA ARG A 58 -7.48 17.43 -15.19
C ARG A 58 -8.03 16.35 -16.12
N TYR A 59 -9.34 16.19 -16.16
CA TYR A 59 -10.05 15.17 -16.92
C TYR A 59 -11.24 15.81 -17.65
N PRO A 60 -11.01 16.57 -18.75
CA PRO A 60 -12.09 17.27 -19.45
C PRO A 60 -13.19 16.34 -19.98
N GLY A 61 -12.83 15.11 -20.38
CA GLY A 61 -13.77 14.07 -20.80
C GLY A 61 -14.39 13.26 -19.66
N LEU A 62 -14.01 13.54 -18.40
CA LEU A 62 -14.35 12.75 -17.20
C LEU A 62 -13.91 11.28 -17.25
N ASP A 63 -13.00 10.93 -18.17
CA ASP A 63 -12.30 9.65 -18.23
C ASP A 63 -11.25 9.57 -17.10
N ILE A 64 -11.72 9.42 -15.87
CA ILE A 64 -10.88 9.37 -14.68
C ILE A 64 -10.36 7.93 -14.51
N PRO A 65 -9.04 7.69 -14.57
CA PRO A 65 -8.51 6.35 -14.40
C PRO A 65 -8.74 5.89 -12.96
N TYR A 66 -9.05 4.60 -12.79
CA TYR A 66 -9.26 3.99 -11.48
C TYR A 66 -8.07 4.27 -10.55
N HIS A 67 -8.35 4.81 -9.36
CA HIS A 67 -7.31 5.03 -8.37
C HIS A 67 -6.96 3.68 -7.73
N SER A 68 -5.81 3.15 -8.09
CA SER A 68 -5.33 1.87 -7.59
C SER A 68 -3.82 1.82 -7.55
N ARG A 69 -3.30 0.86 -6.80
CA ARG A 69 -1.88 0.57 -6.77
C ARG A 69 -1.31 0.30 -8.16
N TRP A 70 -2.09 -0.30 -9.07
CA TRP A 70 -1.71 -0.49 -10.48
C TRP A 70 -1.29 0.81 -11.17
N ARG A 71 -1.97 1.93 -10.88
CA ARG A 71 -1.62 3.22 -11.45
C ARG A 71 -0.27 3.73 -10.91
N HIS A 72 0.03 3.49 -9.63
CA HIS A 72 1.33 3.86 -9.05
C HIS A 72 2.48 3.02 -9.61
N LEU A 73 2.26 1.76 -9.99
CA LEU A 73 3.29 0.94 -10.65
C LEU A 73 3.75 1.58 -11.98
N ASP A 74 2.88 2.34 -12.64
CA ASP A 74 3.17 3.03 -13.89
C ASP A 74 3.70 4.47 -13.70
N ALA A 75 4.17 4.82 -12.50
CA ALA A 75 4.80 6.12 -12.27
C ALA A 75 5.94 6.37 -13.26
N GLY A 76 5.93 7.54 -13.90
CA GLY A 76 6.87 7.88 -14.97
C GLY A 76 6.47 7.41 -16.37
N GLY A 77 5.30 6.75 -16.54
CA GLY A 77 4.76 6.36 -17.85
C GLY A 77 5.55 5.28 -18.58
N LEU A 78 6.13 4.34 -17.83
CA LEU A 78 7.13 3.38 -18.33
C LEU A 78 6.55 2.01 -18.72
N GLY A 79 5.24 1.81 -18.58
CA GLY A 79 4.56 0.59 -19.02
C GLY A 79 4.84 -0.63 -18.15
N ARG A 80 5.22 -0.47 -16.88
CA ARG A 80 5.59 -1.60 -15.98
C ARG A 80 4.46 -2.61 -15.81
N GLY A 81 3.20 -2.14 -15.76
CA GLY A 81 2.05 -3.03 -15.73
C GLY A 81 1.91 -3.89 -16.99
N GLY A 82 2.31 -3.36 -18.15
CA GLY A 82 2.40 -4.11 -19.40
C GLY A 82 3.51 -5.14 -19.38
N ALA A 83 4.71 -4.74 -18.92
CA ALA A 83 5.86 -5.63 -18.77
C ALA A 83 5.54 -6.81 -17.83
N PHE A 84 4.89 -6.54 -16.70
CA PHE A 84 4.41 -7.57 -15.78
C PHE A 84 3.44 -8.55 -16.46
N ARG A 85 2.41 -8.05 -17.15
CA ARG A 85 1.45 -8.90 -17.86
C ARG A 85 2.13 -9.77 -18.93
N ALA A 86 3.12 -9.23 -19.62
CA ALA A 86 3.92 -10.00 -20.58
C ALA A 86 4.72 -11.11 -19.88
N ALA A 87 5.33 -10.82 -18.73
CA ALA A 87 6.13 -11.77 -17.98
C ALA A 87 5.33 -12.98 -17.45
N ILE A 88 4.08 -12.76 -17.04
CA ILE A 88 3.20 -13.85 -16.56
C ILE A 88 2.35 -14.49 -17.66
N SER A 89 2.45 -14.04 -18.92
CA SER A 89 1.52 -14.42 -20.00
C SER A 89 1.48 -15.92 -20.32
N ARG A 90 2.55 -16.66 -20.01
CA ARG A 90 2.67 -18.10 -20.22
C ARG A 90 2.16 -18.94 -19.05
N LEU A 91 1.85 -18.32 -17.91
CA LEU A 91 1.27 -19.03 -16.77
C LEU A 91 -0.20 -19.39 -17.04
N PRO A 92 -0.70 -20.48 -16.42
CA PRO A 92 -2.13 -20.74 -16.32
C PRO A 92 -2.93 -19.52 -15.83
N ALA A 93 -4.20 -19.42 -16.22
CA ALA A 93 -5.01 -18.22 -15.96
C ALA A 93 -5.22 -17.93 -14.47
N ASP A 94 -5.35 -18.98 -13.66
CA ASP A 94 -5.39 -18.93 -12.19
C ASP A 94 -4.07 -18.45 -11.61
N GLU A 95 -2.93 -18.95 -12.09
CA GLU A 95 -1.61 -18.48 -11.66
C GLU A 95 -1.35 -17.02 -12.06
N GLN A 96 -1.85 -16.57 -13.21
CA GLN A 96 -1.82 -15.15 -13.57
C GLN A 96 -2.65 -14.29 -12.62
N ALA A 97 -3.78 -14.79 -12.13
CA ALA A 97 -4.60 -14.10 -11.15
C ALA A 97 -3.89 -14.03 -9.79
N ARG A 98 -3.28 -15.13 -9.34
CA ARG A 98 -2.48 -15.18 -8.10
C ARG A 98 -1.31 -14.20 -8.15
N ALA A 99 -0.53 -14.19 -9.22
CA ALA A 99 0.59 -13.26 -9.39
C ALA A 99 0.14 -11.78 -9.32
N LYS A 100 -1.03 -11.44 -9.88
CA LYS A 100 -1.62 -10.09 -9.78
C LYS A 100 -1.99 -9.74 -8.35
N ILE A 101 -2.61 -10.67 -7.62
CA ILE A 101 -2.99 -10.49 -6.21
C ILE A 101 -1.74 -10.33 -5.35
N ASP A 102 -0.75 -11.19 -5.52
CA ASP A 102 0.51 -11.17 -4.78
C ASP A 102 1.25 -9.84 -4.95
N LEU A 103 1.42 -9.39 -6.21
CA LEU A 103 2.09 -8.13 -6.52
C LEU A 103 1.39 -6.95 -5.84
N ILE A 104 0.07 -6.86 -5.98
CA ILE A 104 -0.68 -5.72 -5.46
C ILE A 104 -0.78 -5.77 -3.94
N THR A 105 -0.98 -6.94 -3.34
CA THR A 105 -1.10 -7.11 -1.89
C THR A 105 0.21 -6.73 -1.21
N THR A 106 1.34 -7.29 -1.65
CA THR A 106 2.66 -6.95 -1.09
C THR A 106 2.98 -5.46 -1.31
N SER A 107 2.67 -4.92 -2.49
CA SER A 107 2.87 -3.51 -2.79
C SER A 107 2.03 -2.59 -1.90
N VAL A 108 0.76 -2.91 -1.63
CA VAL A 108 -0.12 -2.13 -0.75
C VAL A 108 0.32 -2.21 0.71
N LEU A 109 0.74 -3.38 1.20
CA LEU A 109 1.26 -3.51 2.57
C LEU A 109 2.53 -2.67 2.82
N LEU A 110 3.30 -2.40 1.75
CA LEU A 110 4.45 -1.51 1.79
C LEU A 110 4.07 -0.02 1.66
N ASP A 111 2.84 0.30 1.24
CA ASP A 111 2.33 1.66 1.02
C ASP A 111 1.89 2.33 2.32
N ALA A 112 2.86 2.60 3.19
CA ALA A 112 2.71 3.47 4.35
C ALA A 112 3.45 4.80 4.14
N GLY A 113 3.21 5.78 5.00
CA GLY A 113 3.91 7.08 4.94
C GLY A 113 5.42 6.92 4.79
N ALA A 114 6.00 7.48 3.73
CA ALA A 114 7.43 7.35 3.42
C ALA A 114 8.29 8.44 4.10
N GLY A 115 7.66 9.45 4.71
CA GLY A 115 8.34 10.69 5.08
C GLY A 115 8.61 11.60 3.88
N GLY A 116 9.20 12.77 4.14
CA GLY A 116 9.55 13.75 3.11
C GLY A 116 10.90 13.51 2.43
N ASP A 117 11.80 12.79 3.11
CA ASP A 117 13.21 12.69 2.72
C ASP A 117 13.52 11.47 1.85
N TRP A 118 12.77 10.38 2.04
CA TRP A 118 12.99 9.13 1.32
C TRP A 118 12.73 9.26 -0.19
N ARG A 119 13.63 8.70 -0.99
CA ARG A 119 13.58 8.67 -2.46
C ARG A 119 13.94 7.27 -2.95
N TYR A 120 13.31 6.83 -4.03
CA TYR A 120 13.66 5.61 -4.73
C TYR A 120 14.22 5.93 -6.11
N ARG A 121 15.46 5.51 -6.38
CA ARG A 121 16.08 5.65 -7.70
C ARG A 121 15.98 4.34 -8.46
N GLU A 122 15.22 4.32 -9.55
CA GLU A 122 15.10 3.13 -10.39
C GLU A 122 16.33 3.01 -11.31
N VAL A 123 17.07 1.92 -11.20
CA VAL A 123 18.32 1.70 -11.96
C VAL A 123 18.06 1.67 -13.46
N GLN A 124 17.01 0.98 -13.91
CA GLN A 124 16.72 0.73 -15.32
C GLN A 124 16.42 2.01 -16.11
N THR A 125 15.88 3.05 -15.45
CA THR A 125 15.41 4.27 -16.12
C THR A 125 16.13 5.52 -15.63
N GLY A 126 16.88 5.43 -14.53
CA GLY A 126 17.51 6.56 -13.87
C GLY A 126 16.55 7.52 -13.17
N GLN A 127 15.23 7.26 -13.23
CA GLN A 127 14.22 8.13 -12.61
C GLN A 127 14.21 7.97 -11.09
N THR A 128 13.91 9.07 -10.41
CA THR A 128 13.75 9.11 -8.96
C THR A 128 12.30 9.40 -8.60
N PHE A 129 11.75 8.59 -7.70
CA PHE A 129 10.37 8.68 -7.24
C PHE A 129 10.34 8.87 -5.72
N THR A 130 9.26 9.43 -5.21
CA THR A 130 9.05 9.66 -3.76
C THR A 130 7.66 9.19 -3.35
N ARG A 131 7.40 9.12 -2.04
CA ARG A 131 6.06 8.83 -1.49
C ARG A 131 5.49 7.51 -2.05
N SER A 132 4.17 7.43 -2.24
CA SER A 132 3.47 6.22 -2.65
C SER A 132 3.91 5.71 -4.03
N GLU A 133 4.22 6.60 -4.98
CA GLU A 133 4.75 6.23 -6.29
C GLU A 133 6.12 5.57 -6.17
N GLY A 134 7.03 6.14 -5.36
CA GLY A 134 8.33 5.53 -5.11
C GLY A 134 8.22 4.16 -4.46
N LEU A 135 7.35 4.01 -3.47
CA LEU A 135 7.09 2.71 -2.83
C LEU A 135 6.50 1.69 -3.81
N ALA A 136 5.64 2.14 -4.74
CA ALA A 136 5.08 1.27 -5.78
C ALA A 136 6.18 0.76 -6.71
N VAL A 137 7.03 1.65 -7.22
CA VAL A 137 8.15 1.27 -8.10
C VAL A 137 9.14 0.37 -7.36
N ALA A 138 9.50 0.70 -6.11
CA ALA A 138 10.38 -0.13 -5.30
C ALA A 138 9.81 -1.54 -5.08
N SER A 139 8.53 -1.64 -4.70
CA SER A 139 7.85 -2.93 -4.51
C SER A 139 7.78 -3.75 -5.81
N PHE A 140 7.54 -3.10 -6.95
CA PHE A 140 7.57 -3.75 -8.25
C PHE A 140 8.93 -4.37 -8.54
N ARG A 141 10.02 -3.62 -8.32
CA ARG A 141 11.38 -4.11 -8.59
C ARG A 141 11.81 -5.19 -7.62
N MET A 142 11.42 -5.10 -6.35
CA MET A 142 11.63 -6.19 -5.39
C MET A 142 10.88 -7.47 -5.80
N PHE A 143 9.65 -7.34 -6.29
CA PHE A 143 8.85 -8.47 -6.76
C PHE A 143 9.43 -9.08 -8.05
N GLU A 144 9.82 -8.25 -9.02
CA GLU A 144 10.53 -8.69 -10.24
C GLU A 144 11.85 -9.41 -9.92
N ALA A 145 12.57 -8.96 -8.88
CA ALA A 145 13.79 -9.59 -8.41
C ALA A 145 13.56 -10.87 -7.57
N GLY A 146 12.31 -11.29 -7.37
CA GLY A 146 11.95 -12.50 -6.63
C GLY A 146 12.12 -12.38 -5.11
N LEU A 147 12.19 -11.16 -4.54
CA LEU A 147 12.41 -10.96 -3.11
C LEU A 147 11.37 -11.69 -2.24
N PHE A 148 10.13 -11.78 -2.74
CA PHE A 148 8.99 -12.35 -2.03
C PHE A 148 8.73 -13.82 -2.38
N SER A 149 9.61 -14.46 -3.17
CA SER A 149 9.48 -15.87 -3.53
C SER A 149 10.61 -16.72 -2.93
N SER A 150 10.26 -17.90 -2.44
CA SER A 150 11.19 -18.94 -2.01
C SER A 150 11.62 -19.86 -3.17
N ASP A 151 11.01 -19.73 -4.34
CA ASP A 151 11.33 -20.50 -5.55
C ASP A 151 11.89 -19.60 -6.65
N PRO A 152 13.20 -19.65 -6.94
CA PRO A 152 13.83 -18.84 -7.99
C PRO A 152 13.26 -19.06 -9.39
N SER A 153 12.62 -20.20 -9.65
CA SER A 153 11.99 -20.49 -10.95
C SER A 153 10.64 -19.76 -11.13
N HIS A 154 10.07 -19.23 -10.05
CA HIS A 154 8.78 -18.55 -10.02
C HIS A 154 8.87 -17.17 -9.35
N ALA A 155 9.72 -16.27 -9.88
CA ALA A 155 9.93 -14.95 -9.25
C ALA A 155 8.66 -14.08 -9.10
N TRP A 156 7.65 -14.25 -9.96
CA TRP A 156 6.41 -13.47 -9.96
C TRP A 156 5.35 -13.96 -8.96
N ARG A 157 5.76 -14.27 -7.73
CA ARG A 157 4.88 -14.71 -6.65
C ARG A 157 5.31 -14.14 -5.30
N ALA A 158 4.37 -14.11 -4.35
CA ALA A 158 4.68 -13.90 -2.95
C ALA A 158 4.23 -15.13 -2.15
N ASP A 159 5.17 -15.84 -1.52
CA ASP A 159 4.84 -17.04 -0.75
C ASP A 159 5.18 -16.92 0.73
N ALA A 160 4.53 -17.79 1.49
CA ALA A 160 4.54 -17.75 2.94
C ALA A 160 5.95 -17.94 3.53
N ILE A 161 6.80 -18.73 2.89
CA ILE A 161 8.18 -19.00 3.34
C ILE A 161 9.00 -17.73 3.19
N ALA A 162 9.07 -17.17 1.98
CA ALA A 162 9.87 -15.99 1.72
C ALA A 162 9.39 -14.75 2.49
N LEU A 163 8.08 -14.58 2.67
CA LEU A 163 7.54 -13.47 3.46
C LEU A 163 7.86 -13.56 4.95
N GLU A 164 7.85 -14.77 5.52
CA GLU A 164 8.18 -14.98 6.94
C GLU A 164 9.68 -14.86 7.20
N GLU A 165 10.50 -15.38 6.29
CA GLU A 165 11.97 -15.36 6.37
C GLU A 165 12.57 -14.02 5.93
N LEU A 166 11.79 -13.14 5.29
CA LEU A 166 12.24 -11.80 4.91
C LEU A 166 12.82 -11.09 6.14
N ASP A 167 14.00 -10.50 6.01
CA ASP A 167 14.64 -9.72 7.07
C ASP A 167 14.68 -8.22 6.73
N GLU A 168 14.99 -7.42 7.75
CA GLU A 168 15.03 -5.97 7.62
C GLU A 168 16.10 -5.50 6.64
N SER A 169 17.24 -6.19 6.55
CA SER A 169 18.35 -5.80 5.67
C SER A 169 18.02 -5.99 4.19
N ARG A 170 17.33 -7.08 3.83
CA ARG A 170 16.85 -7.35 2.47
C ARG A 170 15.78 -6.35 2.07
N LEU A 171 14.85 -6.06 2.97
CA LEU A 171 13.81 -5.06 2.72
C LEU A 171 14.39 -3.64 2.62
N ALA A 172 15.32 -3.27 3.49
CA ALA A 172 16.06 -2.01 3.44
C ALA A 172 16.78 -1.85 2.11
N THR A 173 17.47 -2.90 1.64
CA THR A 173 18.19 -2.90 0.36
C THR A 173 17.22 -2.65 -0.80
N GLY A 174 16.10 -3.38 -0.86
CA GLY A 174 15.11 -3.21 -1.93
C GLY A 174 14.38 -1.86 -1.89
N LEU A 175 14.25 -1.25 -0.70
CA LEU A 175 13.71 0.09 -0.51
C LEU A 175 14.80 1.19 -0.52
N GLN A 176 16.06 0.84 -0.77
CA GLN A 176 17.21 1.76 -0.75
C GLN A 176 17.36 2.57 0.55
N VAL A 177 16.98 1.98 1.68
CA VAL A 177 17.05 2.64 2.99
C VAL A 177 18.50 2.69 3.47
N SER A 178 18.94 3.89 3.83
CA SER A 178 20.25 4.15 4.43
C SER A 178 20.17 5.34 5.38
N VAL A 179 21.29 5.69 6.02
CA VAL A 179 21.40 6.91 6.83
C VAL A 179 21.07 8.18 6.03
N ASP A 180 21.48 8.23 4.75
CA ASP A 180 21.25 9.37 3.87
C ASP A 180 19.91 9.30 3.11
N ASN A 181 19.19 8.18 3.23
CA ASN A 181 17.89 7.96 2.61
C ASN A 181 16.92 7.24 3.57
N PRO A 182 16.55 7.88 4.70
CA PRO A 182 15.79 7.24 5.75
C PRO A 182 14.33 7.02 5.35
N LEU A 183 13.79 5.83 5.63
CA LEU A 183 12.37 5.52 5.45
C LEU A 183 11.70 5.30 6.81
N ILE A 184 10.70 6.12 7.13
CA ILE A 184 9.94 6.01 8.37
C ILE A 184 9.13 4.70 8.35
N GLY A 185 9.21 3.89 9.42
CA GLY A 185 8.35 2.72 9.62
C GLY A 185 8.79 1.47 8.85
N LEU A 186 10.09 1.28 8.61
CA LEU A 186 10.63 0.07 7.97
C LEU A 186 10.26 -1.20 8.74
N GLY A 187 10.51 -1.24 10.06
CA GLY A 187 10.17 -2.40 10.90
C GLY A 187 8.67 -2.74 10.91
N GLY A 188 7.79 -1.72 10.85
CA GLY A 188 6.35 -1.91 10.73
C GLY A 188 5.93 -2.59 9.41
N ARG A 189 6.55 -2.19 8.29
CA ARG A 189 6.35 -2.82 6.98
C ARG A 189 6.82 -4.28 6.98
N LEU A 190 7.99 -4.55 7.57
CA LEU A 190 8.50 -5.90 7.71
C LEU A 190 7.54 -6.78 8.55
N ALA A 191 7.05 -6.25 9.67
CA ALA A 191 6.12 -6.95 10.53
C ALA A 191 4.82 -7.31 9.82
N LEU A 192 4.29 -6.41 8.98
CA LEU A 192 3.09 -6.68 8.15
C LEU A 192 3.34 -7.79 7.13
N LEU A 193 4.46 -7.76 6.40
CA LEU A 193 4.80 -8.81 5.42
C LEU A 193 5.00 -10.17 6.09
N ARG A 194 5.71 -10.22 7.22
CA ARG A 194 5.87 -11.46 8.00
C ARG A 194 4.55 -11.96 8.58
N ALA A 195 3.66 -11.05 9.01
CA ALA A 195 2.33 -11.42 9.47
C ALA A 195 1.50 -12.04 8.35
N LEU A 196 1.55 -11.46 7.13
CA LEU A 196 0.96 -12.07 5.95
C LEU A 196 1.51 -13.48 5.73
N GLY A 197 2.84 -13.66 5.73
CA GLY A 197 3.48 -14.98 5.59
C GLY A 197 2.95 -16.02 6.58
N ARG A 198 2.86 -15.66 7.87
CA ARG A 198 2.28 -16.55 8.91
C ARG A 198 0.80 -16.86 8.67
N THR A 199 0.01 -15.88 8.25
CA THR A 199 -1.41 -16.08 7.91
C THR A 199 -1.57 -17.05 6.74
N LEU A 200 -0.71 -16.97 5.73
CA LEU A 200 -0.74 -17.89 4.58
C LEU A 200 -0.36 -19.33 4.94
N LYS A 201 0.46 -19.55 5.97
CA LYS A 201 0.74 -20.91 6.49
C LYS A 201 -0.44 -21.49 7.28
N GLY A 202 -1.18 -20.62 7.97
CA GLY A 202 -2.35 -21.01 8.77
C GLY A 202 -3.63 -21.18 7.96
N ALA A 203 -3.70 -20.59 6.77
CA ALA A 203 -4.74 -20.81 5.78
C ALA A 203 -4.33 -21.98 4.86
N ARG A 204 -5.26 -22.82 4.41
CA ARG A 204 -4.90 -23.88 3.46
C ARG A 204 -4.40 -23.22 2.16
N ILE A 205 -3.46 -23.88 1.47
CA ILE A 205 -3.00 -23.47 0.13
C ILE A 205 -4.25 -23.23 -0.73
N GLY A 206 -4.49 -21.97 -1.12
CA GLY A 206 -5.71 -21.55 -1.80
C GLY A 206 -6.52 -20.43 -1.11
N ASP A 207 -6.12 -19.90 0.04
CA ASP A 207 -6.94 -18.90 0.78
C ASP A 207 -6.34 -17.47 0.83
N LEU A 208 -5.76 -17.01 -0.29
CA LEU A 208 -5.87 -15.59 -0.66
C LEU A 208 -6.93 -15.43 -1.76
N PHE A 209 -8.01 -16.22 -1.65
CA PHE A 209 -9.02 -16.64 -2.64
C PHE A 209 -8.71 -17.96 -3.37
#